data_AF-A0A1H9X9R9-F1
#
_entry.id   AF-A0A1H9X9R9-F1
#
_cell.length_a   1.000
_cell.length_b   1.000
_cell.length_c   1.000
_cell.angle_alpha   90.00
_cell.angle_beta   90.00
_cell.angle_gamma   90.00
#
_symmetry.space_group_name_H-M   'P 1'
#
loop_
_entity.id
_entity.type
_entity.pdbx_description
1 polymer ?
#
loop_
_entity_poly.entity_id
_entity_poly.type
_entity_poly.pdbx_seq_one_letter_code
_entity_poly.pdbx_strand_id
1 'polypeptide(L)'
;MEDFSAVYRECYPRVLAYAACHAGPRLAEDITSETFTIAWRKSGQMPSNALPWLLGIARNLVRAAHRQTTTYELTDFPADDDFAVIELRAALSSLSEADQEVLTLIAWHGLAAAEAAQVLGCTTATFFVRLHRARRRLQAALWTPKFDSARESWKTS
;
A
#
# COMPACT_ATOMS: atom_id res chain seq x y z
N MET A 1 -20.91 4.51 -21.67
CA MET A 1 -20.91 3.43 -20.66
C MET A 1 -19.66 2.55 -20.74
N GLU A 2 -18.98 2.49 -21.90
CA GLU A 2 -17.76 1.69 -22.11
C GLU A 2 -16.53 2.17 -21.31
N ASP A 3 -16.43 3.46 -20.99
CA ASP A 3 -15.26 4.05 -20.31
C ASP A 3 -15.02 3.50 -18.89
N PHE A 4 -16.10 3.36 -18.10
CA PHE A 4 -15.96 2.84 -16.73
C PHE A 4 -15.57 1.36 -16.68
N SER A 5 -16.02 0.54 -17.65
CA SER A 5 -15.65 -0.88 -17.69
C SER A 5 -14.16 -1.06 -17.95
N ALA A 6 -13.56 -0.21 -18.80
CA ALA A 6 -12.13 -0.19 -19.03
C ALA A 6 -11.37 0.22 -17.76
N VAL A 7 -11.77 1.32 -17.13
CA VAL A 7 -11.17 1.79 -15.87
C VAL A 7 -11.29 0.74 -14.77
N TYR A 8 -12.45 0.09 -14.64
CA TYR A 8 -12.65 -1.01 -13.69
C TYR A 8 -11.65 -2.13 -13.94
N ARG A 9 -11.57 -2.64 -15.17
CA ARG A 9 -10.67 -3.76 -15.51
C ARG A 9 -9.20 -3.44 -15.26
N GLU A 10 -8.79 -2.21 -15.57
CA GLU A 10 -7.40 -1.76 -15.40
C GLU A 10 -7.06 -1.50 -13.92
N CYS A 11 -7.94 -0.83 -13.19
CA CYS A 11 -7.66 -0.37 -11.84
C CYS A 11 -8.04 -1.37 -10.75
N TYR A 12 -8.94 -2.31 -11.01
CA TYR A 12 -9.41 -3.30 -10.02
C TYR A 12 -8.27 -4.05 -9.31
N PRO A 13 -7.31 -4.71 -10.00
CA PRO A 13 -6.25 -5.46 -9.32
C PRO A 13 -5.39 -4.55 -8.44
N ARG A 14 -5.28 -3.27 -8.81
CA ARG A 14 -4.50 -2.30 -8.06
C ARG A 14 -5.21 -1.78 -6.82
N VAL A 15 -6.52 -1.52 -6.91
CA VAL A 15 -7.33 -1.14 -5.74
C VAL A 15 -7.41 -2.30 -4.76
N LEU A 16 -7.57 -3.54 -5.27
CA LEU A 16 -7.56 -4.75 -4.45
C LEU A 16 -6.23 -4.94 -3.72
N ALA A 17 -5.11 -4.80 -4.43
CA ALA A 17 -3.80 -4.90 -3.81
C ALA A 17 -3.59 -3.83 -2.73
N TYR A 18 -4.00 -2.58 -2.98
CA TYR A 18 -3.96 -1.51 -1.96
C TYR A 18 -4.77 -1.89 -0.72
N ALA A 19 -6.01 -2.34 -0.90
CA ALA A 19 -6.89 -2.70 0.20
C ALA A 19 -6.35 -3.91 1.00
N ALA A 20 -5.81 -4.93 0.32
CA ALA A 20 -5.19 -6.08 0.97
C ALA A 20 -3.95 -5.69 1.80
N CYS A 21 -3.11 -4.80 1.27
CA CYS A 21 -1.92 -4.31 1.99
C CYS A 21 -2.28 -3.53 3.26
N HIS A 22 -3.41 -2.83 3.27
CA HIS A 22 -3.72 -1.85 4.31
C HIS A 22 -4.86 -2.25 5.26
N ALA A 23 -5.75 -3.14 4.87
CA ALA A 23 -6.86 -3.63 5.69
C ALA A 23 -6.88 -5.17 5.83
N GLY A 24 -5.91 -5.86 5.22
CA GLY A 24 -5.82 -7.31 5.19
C GLY A 24 -6.76 -7.96 4.17
N PRO A 25 -6.56 -9.27 3.89
CA PRO A 25 -7.27 -9.98 2.82
C PRO A 25 -8.78 -10.03 3.03
N ARG A 26 -9.22 -10.18 4.28
CA ARG A 26 -10.65 -10.33 4.63
C ARG A 26 -11.49 -9.12 4.22
N LEU A 27 -10.94 -7.91 4.32
CA LEU A 27 -11.67 -6.67 4.02
C LEU A 27 -11.37 -6.14 2.60
N ALA A 28 -10.40 -6.73 1.90
CA ALA A 28 -9.90 -6.19 0.65
C ALA A 28 -10.97 -6.16 -0.46
N GLU A 29 -11.74 -7.25 -0.61
CA GLU A 29 -12.79 -7.35 -1.64
C GLU A 29 -13.95 -6.39 -1.38
N ASP A 30 -14.38 -6.26 -0.13
CA ASP A 30 -15.45 -5.35 0.29
C ASP A 30 -15.06 -3.90 0.03
N ILE A 31 -13.86 -3.50 0.47
CA ILE A 31 -13.33 -2.15 0.25
C ILE A 31 -13.20 -1.85 -1.25
N THR A 32 -12.75 -2.82 -2.04
CA THR A 32 -12.61 -2.67 -3.49
C THR A 32 -13.97 -2.49 -4.15
N SER A 33 -14.94 -3.33 -3.81
CA SER A 33 -16.31 -3.27 -4.34
C SER A 33 -17.01 -1.95 -3.99
N GLU A 34 -16.87 -1.49 -2.74
CA GLU A 34 -17.42 -0.21 -2.30
C GLU A 34 -16.71 0.97 -2.99
N THR A 35 -15.38 0.88 -3.21
CA THR A 35 -14.62 1.89 -3.95
C THR A 35 -15.19 2.08 -5.35
N PHE A 36 -15.44 1.00 -6.10
CA PHE A 36 -16.00 1.10 -7.44
C PHE A 36 -17.49 1.49 -7.43
N THR A 37 -18.24 1.14 -6.40
CA THR A 37 -19.62 1.60 -6.21
C THR A 37 -19.68 3.13 -6.03
N ILE A 38 -18.79 3.68 -5.19
CA ILE A 38 -18.64 5.13 -5.01
C ILE A 38 -18.16 5.78 -6.31
N ALA A 39 -17.18 5.17 -7.00
CA ALA A 39 -16.65 5.66 -8.25
C ALA A 39 -17.72 5.73 -9.34
N TRP A 40 -18.57 4.70 -9.45
CA TRP A 40 -19.69 4.66 -10.40
C TRP A 40 -20.67 5.81 -10.16
N ARG A 41 -21.08 6.02 -8.91
CA ARG A 41 -21.96 7.14 -8.51
C ARG A 41 -21.35 8.51 -8.80
N LYS A 42 -20.03 8.60 -8.79
CA LYS A 42 -19.26 9.83 -9.04
C LYS A 42 -18.56 9.83 -10.40
N SER A 43 -18.99 9.00 -11.35
CA SER A 43 -18.32 8.82 -12.63
C SER A 43 -18.16 10.12 -13.43
N GLY A 44 -19.11 11.05 -13.32
CA GLY A 44 -19.02 12.39 -13.94
C GLY A 44 -17.95 13.32 -13.35
N GLN A 45 -17.32 12.95 -12.24
CA GLN A 45 -16.22 13.69 -11.59
C GLN A 45 -14.88 12.96 -11.71
N MET A 46 -14.86 11.81 -12.38
CA MET A 46 -13.67 10.98 -12.48
C MET A 46 -12.62 11.69 -13.37
N PRO A 47 -11.40 11.92 -12.86
CA PRO A 47 -10.33 12.47 -13.68
C PRO A 47 -9.86 11.45 -14.72
N SER A 48 -9.21 11.92 -15.78
CA SER A 48 -8.62 11.06 -16.82
C SER A 48 -7.62 10.05 -16.24
N ASN A 49 -6.81 10.48 -15.27
CA ASN A 49 -6.00 9.57 -14.46
C ASN A 49 -6.80 9.12 -13.23
N ALA A 50 -7.61 8.08 -13.40
CA ALA A 50 -8.57 7.62 -12.40
C ALA A 50 -7.92 6.99 -11.15
N LEU A 51 -6.74 6.39 -11.31
CA LEU A 51 -6.15 5.52 -10.30
C LEU A 51 -5.79 6.23 -8.97
N PRO A 52 -5.13 7.41 -8.94
CA PRO A 52 -4.90 8.15 -7.69
C PRO A 52 -6.21 8.55 -7.01
N TRP A 53 -7.25 8.88 -7.78
CA TRP A 53 -8.56 9.22 -7.24
C TRP A 53 -9.25 8.01 -6.60
N LEU A 54 -9.20 6.84 -7.26
CA LEU A 54 -9.71 5.57 -6.73
C LEU A 54 -8.97 5.14 -5.46
N LEU A 55 -7.63 5.24 -5.43
CA LEU A 55 -6.84 4.94 -4.24
C LEU A 55 -7.14 5.90 -3.09
N GLY A 56 -7.45 7.17 -3.37
CA GLY A 56 -7.95 8.11 -2.37
C GLY A 56 -9.30 7.69 -1.75
N ILE A 57 -10.21 7.13 -2.55
CA ILE A 57 -11.48 6.58 -2.05
C ILE A 57 -11.21 5.34 -1.18
N ALA A 58 -10.43 4.38 -1.68
CA ALA A 58 -10.08 3.15 -0.97
C ALA A 58 -9.41 3.46 0.38
N ARG A 59 -8.49 4.42 0.40
CA ARG A 59 -7.85 4.91 1.62
C ARG A 59 -8.83 5.39 2.69
N ASN A 60 -9.86 6.14 2.29
CA ASN A 60 -10.86 6.63 3.23
C ASN A 60 -11.69 5.48 3.82
N LEU A 61 -11.98 4.45 3.01
CA LEU A 61 -12.67 3.24 3.46
C LEU A 61 -11.80 2.40 4.41
N VAL A 62 -10.53 2.17 4.09
CA VAL A 62 -9.55 1.52 4.98
C VAL A 62 -9.51 2.24 6.33
N ARG A 63 -9.35 3.57 6.31
CA ARG A 63 -9.35 4.38 7.54
C ARG A 63 -10.65 4.28 8.33
N ALA A 64 -11.79 4.11 7.65
CA ALA A 64 -13.07 3.90 8.30
C ALA A 64 -13.17 2.52 8.95
N ALA A 65 -12.70 1.47 8.27
CA ALA A 65 -12.63 0.12 8.79
C ALA A 65 -11.74 0.03 10.05
N HIS A 66 -10.55 0.64 10.02
CA HIS A 66 -9.66 0.68 11.20
C HIS A 66 -10.27 1.39 12.42
N ARG A 67 -11.17 2.36 12.22
CA ARG A 67 -11.88 3.01 13.33
C ARG A 67 -12.95 2.12 13.96
N GLN A 68 -13.45 1.13 13.23
CA GLN A 68 -14.54 0.25 13.67
C GLN A 68 -14.00 -1.05 14.31
N THR A 69 -12.76 -1.43 14.01
CA THR A 69 -12.15 -2.68 14.47
C THR A 69 -11.07 -2.42 15.52
N THR A 70 -11.42 -2.61 16.80
CA THR A 70 -10.44 -2.79 17.89
C THR A 70 -9.95 -4.24 17.88
N THR A 71 -8.99 -4.59 17.02
CA THR A 71 -8.04 -5.75 17.11
C THR A 71 -7.48 -6.03 15.71
N TYR A 72 -6.16 -5.94 15.56
CA TYR A 72 -5.45 -6.18 14.31
C TYR A 72 -5.11 -7.68 14.16
N GLU A 73 -5.47 -8.28 13.02
CA GLU A 73 -4.81 -9.49 12.53
C GLU A 73 -3.90 -9.10 11.36
N LEU A 74 -2.68 -9.62 11.41
CA LEU A 74 -1.54 -9.27 10.57
C LEU A 74 -1.84 -9.44 9.07
N THR A 75 -1.22 -8.54 8.31
CA THR A 75 -1.22 -8.47 6.85
C THR A 75 -0.75 -9.78 6.23
N ASP A 76 -1.65 -10.52 5.59
CA ASP A 76 -1.28 -11.68 4.79
C ASP A 76 -1.00 -11.21 3.35
N PHE A 77 0.29 -11.06 3.04
CA PHE A 77 0.76 -10.93 1.67
C PHE A 77 0.92 -12.34 1.09
N PRO A 78 0.65 -12.57 -0.21
CA PRO A 78 0.81 -13.90 -0.81
C PRO A 78 2.19 -14.46 -0.48
N ALA A 79 2.24 -15.70 0.05
CA ALA A 79 3.48 -16.35 0.47
C ALA A 79 4.36 -16.61 -0.76
N ASP A 80 5.43 -15.84 -0.90
CA ASP A 80 6.54 -16.17 -1.78
C ASP A 80 7.59 -16.86 -0.91
N ASP A 81 8.10 -18.01 -1.37
CA ASP A 81 9.12 -18.81 -0.68
C ASP A 81 10.53 -18.18 -0.73
N ASP A 82 10.69 -16.99 -1.32
CA ASP A 82 11.96 -16.27 -1.37
C ASP A 82 12.24 -15.57 -0.02
N PHE A 83 13.31 -16.00 0.64
CA PHE A 83 13.77 -15.46 1.91
C PHE A 83 13.95 -13.94 1.88
N ALA A 84 14.41 -13.37 0.76
CA ALA A 84 14.55 -11.92 0.62
C ALA A 84 13.18 -11.20 0.61
N VAL A 85 12.15 -11.83 0.05
CA VAL A 85 10.78 -11.31 0.03
C VAL A 85 10.16 -11.41 1.43
N ILE A 86 10.42 -12.50 2.16
CA ILE A 86 9.98 -12.68 3.55
C ILE A 86 10.63 -11.61 4.46
N GLU A 87 11.92 -11.36 4.31
CA GLU A 87 12.64 -10.35 5.09
C GLU A 87 12.17 -8.92 4.77
N LEU A 88 12.00 -8.60 3.48
CA LEU A 88 11.45 -7.31 3.06
C LEU A 88 10.04 -7.12 3.63
N ARG A 89 9.22 -8.17 3.62
CA ARG A 89 7.87 -8.15 4.20
C ARG A 89 7.90 -7.91 5.70
N ALA A 90 8.72 -8.66 6.43
CA ALA A 90 8.85 -8.49 7.88
C ALA A 90 9.34 -7.07 8.24
N ALA A 91 10.33 -6.55 7.49
CA ALA A 91 10.79 -5.18 7.66
C ALA A 91 9.68 -4.18 7.37
N LEU A 92 8.97 -4.29 6.24
CA LEU A 92 7.83 -3.43 5.89
C LEU A 92 6.74 -3.47 6.97
N SER A 93 6.35 -4.64 7.46
CA SER A 93 5.34 -4.80 8.51
C SER A 93 5.75 -4.17 9.84
N SER A 94 7.05 -3.99 10.10
CA SER A 94 7.55 -3.28 11.30
C SER A 94 7.47 -1.75 11.22
N LEU A 95 7.25 -1.19 10.03
CA LEU A 95 7.11 0.25 9.85
C LEU A 95 5.72 0.71 10.31
N SER A 96 5.59 2.00 10.63
CA SER A 96 4.27 2.60 10.85
C SER A 96 3.39 2.49 9.60
N GLU A 97 2.07 2.37 9.75
CA GLU A 97 1.11 2.36 8.62
C GLU A 97 1.35 3.55 7.67
N ALA A 98 1.66 4.71 8.25
CA ALA A 98 1.94 5.94 7.52
C ALA A 98 3.21 5.90 6.66
N ASP A 99 4.21 5.11 7.04
CA ASP A 99 5.44 4.91 6.27
C ASP A 99 5.27 3.77 5.24
N GLN A 100 4.58 2.68 5.62
CA GLN A 100 4.21 1.60 4.69
C GLN A 100 3.40 2.15 3.51
N GLU A 101 2.37 2.96 3.79
CA GLU A 101 1.51 3.57 2.78
C GLU A 101 2.29 4.41 1.76
N VAL A 102 3.27 5.19 2.22
CA VAL A 102 4.10 6.03 1.33
C VAL A 102 4.97 5.17 0.41
N LEU A 103 5.52 4.06 0.93
CA LEU A 103 6.37 3.15 0.15
C LEU A 103 5.55 2.38 -0.87
N THR A 104 4.39 1.85 -0.48
CA THR A 104 3.49 1.08 -1.36
C THR A 104 2.99 1.93 -2.53
N LEU A 105 2.63 3.21 -2.29
CA LEU A 105 2.17 4.11 -3.36
C LEU A 105 3.20 4.32 -4.47
N ILE A 106 4.50 4.30 -4.15
CA ILE A 106 5.57 4.44 -5.15
C ILE A 106 5.98 3.07 -5.71
N ALA A 107 6.32 2.12 -4.83
CA ALA A 107 7.00 0.88 -5.24
C ALA A 107 6.03 -0.13 -5.84
N TRP A 108 4.83 -0.27 -5.27
CA TRP A 108 3.82 -1.23 -5.73
C TRP A 108 2.89 -0.62 -6.77
N HIS A 109 2.56 0.65 -6.55
CA HIS A 109 1.59 1.38 -7.35
C HIS A 109 2.23 2.29 -8.40
N GLY A 110 3.55 2.42 -8.45
CA GLY A 110 4.24 3.17 -9.50
C GLY A 110 3.77 4.62 -9.65
N LEU A 111 3.15 5.22 -8.63
CA LEU A 111 2.62 6.57 -8.73
C LEU A 111 3.76 7.58 -8.76
N ALA A 112 3.55 8.67 -9.49
CA ALA A 112 4.39 9.85 -9.35
C ALA A 112 4.19 10.49 -7.95
N ALA A 113 5.19 11.19 -7.46
CA ALA A 113 5.13 11.83 -6.13
C ALA A 113 3.94 12.80 -5.97
N ALA A 114 3.53 13.49 -7.05
CA ALA A 114 2.37 14.38 -7.04
C ALA A 114 1.04 13.62 -6.87
N GLU A 115 0.89 12.50 -7.56
CA GLU A 115 -0.28 11.63 -7.47
C GLU A 115 -0.36 10.96 -6.10
N ALA A 116 0.76 10.45 -5.60
CA ALA A 116 0.82 9.87 -4.26
C ALA A 116 0.49 10.92 -3.18
N ALA A 117 0.95 12.16 -3.33
CA ALA A 117 0.58 13.26 -2.43
C ALA A 117 -0.93 13.55 -2.45
N GLN A 118 -1.56 13.49 -3.62
CA GLN A 118 -3.01 13.61 -3.77
C GLN A 118 -3.75 12.50 -3.00
N VAL A 119 -3.32 11.24 -3.14
CA VAL A 119 -3.90 10.10 -2.40
C VAL A 119 -3.80 10.33 -0.88
N LEU A 120 -2.65 10.82 -0.41
CA LEU A 120 -2.42 11.05 1.01
C LEU A 120 -3.12 12.30 1.56
N GLY A 121 -3.57 13.22 0.69
CA GLY A 121 -4.14 14.51 1.06
C GLY A 121 -3.11 15.48 1.62
N CYS A 122 -1.88 15.49 1.07
CA CYS A 122 -0.82 16.40 1.49
C CYS A 122 -0.12 17.08 0.30
N THR A 123 0.81 18.01 0.59
CA THR A 123 1.62 18.64 -0.45
C THR A 123 2.72 17.70 -0.95
N THR A 124 3.16 17.86 -2.21
CA THR A 124 4.27 17.07 -2.78
C THR A 124 5.57 17.22 -1.98
N ALA A 125 5.84 18.41 -1.45
CA ALA A 125 7.00 18.64 -0.57
C ALA A 125 6.92 17.79 0.72
N THR A 126 5.75 17.78 1.39
CA THR A 126 5.50 16.93 2.56
C THR A 126 5.63 15.45 2.21
N PHE A 127 5.15 15.04 1.02
CA PHE A 127 5.31 13.68 0.54
C PHE A 127 6.78 13.28 0.42
N PHE A 128 7.65 14.10 -0.18
CA PHE A 128 9.08 13.81 -0.26
C PHE A 128 9.74 13.65 1.11
N VAL A 129 9.39 14.50 2.07
CA VAL A 129 9.89 14.39 3.45
C VAL A 129 9.47 13.05 4.07
N ARG A 130 8.20 12.66 3.91
CA ARG A 130 7.70 11.38 4.40
C ARG A 130 8.39 10.20 3.71
N LEU A 131 8.54 10.25 2.38
CA LEU A 131 9.19 9.20 1.60
C LEU A 131 10.66 9.02 2.00
N HIS A 132 11.39 10.11 2.20
CA HIS A 132 12.76 10.04 2.66
C HIS A 132 12.87 9.37 4.04
N ARG A 133 12.00 9.76 4.99
CA ARG A 133 11.97 9.17 6.33
C ARG A 133 11.58 7.69 6.29
N ALA A 134 10.56 7.33 5.51
CA ALA A 134 10.11 5.96 5.33
C ALA A 134 11.23 5.07 4.76
N ARG A 135 11.94 5.53 3.72
CA ARG A 135 13.09 4.82 3.15
C ARG A 135 14.21 4.58 4.17
N ARG A 136 14.55 5.60 4.98
CA ARG A 136 15.58 5.45 6.02
C ARG A 136 15.16 4.44 7.10
N ARG A 137 13.89 4.43 7.48
CA ARG A 137 13.35 3.45 8.45
C ARG A 137 13.34 2.04 7.88
N LEU A 138 12.95 1.88 6.62
CA LEU A 138 13.03 0.59 5.94
C LEU A 138 14.47 0.07 5.88
N GLN A 139 15.43 0.92 5.49
CA GLN A 139 16.84 0.57 5.49
C GLN A 139 17.34 0.16 6.88
N ALA A 140 16.95 0.90 7.93
CA ALA A 140 17.30 0.55 9.31
C ALA A 140 16.68 -0.78 9.75
N ALA A 141 15.42 -1.04 9.40
CA ALA A 141 14.73 -2.29 9.72
C ALA A 141 15.39 -3.49 9.02
N LEU A 142 15.82 -3.33 7.77
CA LEU A 142 16.60 -4.34 7.03
C LEU A 142 18.01 -4.56 7.61
N TRP A 143 18.56 -3.58 8.33
CA TRP A 143 19.88 -3.66 8.96
C TRP A 143 19.84 -4.14 10.42
N THR A 144 18.67 -4.16 11.06
CA THR A 144 18.52 -4.54 12.48
C THR A 144 18.68 -6.07 12.65
N PRO A 145 19.44 -6.56 13.65
CA PRO A 145 20.14 -7.85 13.59
C PRO A 145 19.21 -9.05 13.86
N LYS A 146 18.54 -9.52 12.80
CA LYS A 146 18.37 -10.97 12.55
C LYS A 146 19.44 -11.50 11.58
N PHE A 147 20.25 -10.59 11.02
CA PHE A 147 21.13 -10.80 9.86
C PHE A 147 22.59 -11.13 10.17
N ASP A 148 23.09 -10.89 11.39
CA ASP A 148 24.51 -11.15 11.68
C ASP A 148 24.79 -12.66 11.80
N SER A 149 23.89 -13.41 12.44
CA SER A 149 24.07 -14.83 12.74
C SER A 149 24.12 -15.73 11.50
N ALA A 150 23.48 -15.33 10.40
CA ALA A 150 23.45 -16.08 9.14
C ALA A 150 24.58 -15.69 8.17
N ARG A 151 25.19 -14.51 8.34
CA ARG A 151 26.30 -14.03 7.51
C ARG A 151 27.67 -14.42 8.07
N GLU A 152 27.76 -14.84 9.32
CA GLU A 152 29.02 -15.36 9.91
C GLU A 152 29.20 -16.87 9.71
N SER A 153 28.10 -17.62 9.56
CA SER A 153 28.14 -19.09 9.44
C SER A 153 28.70 -19.60 8.10
N TRP A 154 28.70 -18.80 7.03
CA TRP A 154 29.30 -19.20 5.73
C TRP A 154 30.79 -18.88 5.60
N LYS A 155 31.38 -18.13 6.55
CA LYS A 155 32.81 -17.77 6.51
C LYS A 155 33.71 -18.74 7.28
N THR A 156 33.15 -19.78 7.90
CA THR A 156 33.91 -20.73 8.75
C THR A 156 33.76 -22.19 8.29
N SER A 157 33.72 -22.44 6.98
CA SER A 157 33.87 -23.80 6.42
C SER A 157 34.77 -23.78 5.19
#